data_AF-A0A7K3DQ46-F1
#
_entry.id   AF-A0A7K3DQ46-F1
#
_cell.length_a   1.000
_cell.length_b   1.000
_cell.length_c   1.000
_cell.angle_alpha   90.00
_cell.angle_beta   90.00
_cell.angle_gamma   90.00
#
_symmetry.space_group_name_H-M   'P 1'
#
loop_
_entity.id
_entity.type
_entity.pdbx_description
1 polymer ?
#
loop_
_entity_poly.entity_id
_entity_poly.type
_entity_poly.pdbx_seq_one_letter_code
_entity_poly.pdbx_strand_id
1 'polypeptide(L)'
;SALVIGAFFTVWTIQRSGDVAVLKALGASTARLLKDALGQAVVLLVGGTLLGTGIAAALGALVSGSAVPFLLTPATVLFPAAVMILLGALGAGLSIRRITSVDPLTALGSAR
;
A
#
# COMPACT_ATOMS: atom_id res chain seq x y z
N SER A 1 -2.63 9.39 -6.68
CA SER A 1 -3.82 8.72 -7.24
C SER A 1 -3.78 7.24 -6.88
N ALA A 2 -4.93 6.56 -6.77
CA ALA A 2 -4.98 5.15 -6.38
C ALA A 2 -4.16 4.22 -7.30
N LEU A 3 -4.07 4.55 -8.60
CA LEU A 3 -3.19 3.86 -9.55
C LEU A 3 -1.70 3.92 -9.15
N VAL A 4 -1.22 5.08 -8.71
CA VAL A 4 0.17 5.25 -8.26
C VAL A 4 0.45 4.37 -7.03
N ILE A 5 -0.52 4.24 -6.12
CA ILE A 5 -0.39 3.37 -4.96
C ILE A 5 -0.35 1.89 -5.37
N GLY A 6 -1.20 1.47 -6.31
CA GLY A 6 -1.17 0.11 -6.86
C GLY A 6 0.15 -0.22 -7.55
N ALA A 7 0.68 0.73 -8.33
CA ALA A 7 1.99 0.60 -8.97
C ALA A 7 3.13 0.56 -7.93
N PHE A 8 3.06 1.40 -6.89
CA PHE A 8 4.01 1.38 -5.78
C PHE A 8 4.06 0.01 -5.12
N PHE A 9 2.92 -0.58 -4.76
CA PHE A 9 2.90 -1.91 -4.16
C PHE A 9 3.39 -3.00 -5.11
N THR A 10 3.24 -2.80 -6.42
CA THR A 10 3.82 -3.70 -7.43
C THR A 10 5.34 -3.67 -7.39
N VAL A 11 5.93 -2.48 -7.45
CA VAL A 11 7.40 -2.31 -7.38
C VAL A 11 7.94 -2.80 -6.04
N TRP A 12 7.29 -2.42 -4.94
CA TRP A 12 7.66 -2.85 -3.59
C TRP A 12 7.65 -4.37 -3.44
N THR A 13 6.62 -5.04 -3.96
CA THR A 13 6.53 -6.50 -3.93
C THR A 13 7.64 -7.15 -4.74
N ILE A 14 7.97 -6.62 -5.93
CA ILE A 14 9.06 -7.14 -6.77
C ILE A 14 10.41 -7.02 -6.04
N GLN A 15 10.69 -5.86 -5.44
CA GLN A 15 11.94 -5.62 -4.71
C GLN A 15 12.10 -6.57 -3.51
N ARG A 16 10.99 -7.01 -2.90
CA ARG A 16 10.98 -7.91 -1.74
C ARG A 16 11.05 -9.41 -2.06
N SER A 17 11.03 -9.78 -3.33
CA SER A 17 10.92 -11.18 -3.77
C SER A 17 12.06 -12.06 -3.25
N GLY A 18 13.29 -11.53 -3.20
CA GLY A 18 14.46 -12.24 -2.70
C GLY A 18 14.31 -12.63 -1.22
N ASP A 19 13.94 -11.66 -0.38
CA ASP A 19 13.72 -11.88 1.05
C ASP A 19 12.62 -12.92 1.30
N VAL A 20 11.52 -12.84 0.54
CA VAL A 20 10.41 -13.80 0.61
C VAL A 20 10.87 -15.20 0.20
N ALA A 21 11.70 -15.34 -0.84
CA ALA A 21 12.24 -16.61 -1.27
C ALA A 21 13.15 -17.26 -0.20
N VAL A 22 14.01 -16.45 0.43
CA VAL A 22 14.85 -16.90 1.56
C VAL A 22 13.99 -17.36 2.73
N LEU A 23 12.98 -16.58 3.13
CA LEU A 23 12.08 -16.96 4.22
C LEU A 23 11.29 -18.24 3.92
N LYS A 24 10.81 -18.43 2.67
CA LYS A 24 10.16 -19.70 2.25
C LYS A 24 11.13 -20.88 2.31
N ALA A 25 12.40 -20.69 1.90
CA ALA A 25 13.43 -21.72 1.99
C ALA A 25 13.76 -22.10 3.45
N LEU A 26 13.65 -21.16 4.38
CA LEU A 26 13.75 -21.40 5.83
C LEU A 26 12.47 -22.02 6.44
N GLY A 27 11.45 -22.32 5.63
CA GLY A 27 10.23 -23.00 6.07
C GLY A 27 9.08 -22.07 6.48
N ALA A 28 9.15 -20.76 6.20
CA ALA A 28 8.03 -19.87 6.43
C ALA A 28 6.84 -20.22 5.51
N SER A 29 5.64 -20.33 6.09
CA SER A 29 4.45 -20.62 5.30
C SER A 29 3.99 -19.40 4.50
N THR A 30 3.49 -19.64 3.28
CA THR A 30 2.96 -18.59 2.38
C THR A 30 1.93 -17.70 3.08
N ALA A 31 1.07 -18.28 3.92
CA ALA A 31 0.06 -17.54 4.67
C ALA A 31 0.65 -16.56 5.71
N ARG A 32 1.76 -16.93 6.37
CA ARG A 32 2.44 -16.03 7.32
C ARG A 32 3.10 -14.87 6.58
N LEU A 33 3.76 -15.14 5.46
CA LEU A 33 4.39 -14.11 4.61
C LEU A 33 3.35 -13.13 4.03
N LEU A 34 2.21 -13.65 3.57
CA LEU A 34 1.08 -12.84 3.10
C LEU A 34 0.55 -11.94 4.21
N LYS A 35 0.32 -12.47 5.42
CA LYS A 35 -0.18 -11.69 6.55
C LYS A 35 0.80 -10.60 6.98
N ASP A 36 2.09 -10.90 7.06
CA ASP A 36 3.12 -9.92 7.42
C ASP A 36 3.22 -8.80 6.38
N ALA A 37 3.33 -9.16 5.10
CA ALA A 37 3.43 -8.19 4.02
C ALA A 37 2.16 -7.32 3.90
N LEU A 38 0.97 -7.92 4.00
CA LEU A 38 -0.29 -7.17 4.00
C LEU A 38 -0.40 -6.25 5.22
N GLY A 39 0.00 -6.72 6.40
CA GLY A 39 -0.01 -5.91 7.62
C GLY A 39 0.85 -4.66 7.47
N GLN A 40 2.08 -4.82 7.01
CA GLN A 40 2.98 -3.69 6.76
C GLN A 40 2.46 -2.75 5.67
N ALA A 41 1.92 -3.31 4.58
CA ALA A 41 1.30 -2.53 3.50
C ALA A 41 0.13 -1.68 4.01
N VAL A 42 -0.75 -2.25 4.83
CA VAL A 42 -1.89 -1.54 5.43
C VAL A 42 -1.40 -0.45 6.39
N VAL A 43 -0.39 -0.70 7.21
CA VAL A 43 0.18 0.31 8.12
C VAL A 43 0.72 1.50 7.34
N LEU A 44 1.53 1.26 6.30
CA LEU A 44 2.07 2.33 5.46
C LEU A 44 0.98 3.08 4.70
N LEU A 45 -0.01 2.36 4.15
CA LEU A 45 -1.10 2.94 3.40
C LEU A 45 -1.99 3.83 4.27
N VAL A 46 -2.42 3.32 5.43
CA VAL A 46 -3.26 4.07 6.36
C VAL A 46 -2.49 5.24 6.94
N GLY A 47 -1.27 5.01 7.43
CA GLY A 47 -0.43 6.08 8.00
C GLY A 47 -0.14 7.19 7.00
N GLY A 48 0.31 6.85 5.79
CA GLY A 48 0.59 7.81 4.73
C GLY A 48 -0.66 8.56 4.26
N THR A 49 -1.80 7.86 4.12
CA THR A 49 -3.07 8.50 3.75
C THR A 49 -3.53 9.46 4.85
N LEU A 50 -3.54 9.05 6.11
CA LEU A 50 -3.95 9.91 7.22
C LEU A 50 -3.04 11.12 7.37
N LEU A 51 -1.73 10.95 7.23
CA LEU A 51 -0.79 12.06 7.29
C LEU A 51 -1.01 13.05 6.15
N GLY A 52 -1.10 12.56 4.91
CA GLY A 52 -1.33 13.41 3.74
C GLY A 52 -2.69 14.12 3.78
N THR A 53 -3.75 13.40 4.15
CA THR A 53 -5.10 13.95 4.33
C THR A 53 -5.14 14.96 5.47
N GLY A 54 -4.45 14.71 6.58
CA GLY A 54 -4.34 15.63 7.71
C GLY A 54 -3.64 16.93 7.33
N ILE A 55 -2.52 16.85 6.60
CA ILE A 55 -1.81 18.01 6.06
C ILE A 55 -2.72 18.79 5.10
N ALA A 56 -3.37 18.10 4.16
CA ALA A 56 -4.27 18.74 3.20
C ALA A 56 -5.46 19.44 3.88
N ALA A 57 -6.05 18.81 4.90
CA ALA A 57 -7.14 19.40 5.69
C ALA A 57 -6.67 20.61 6.50
N ALA A 58 -5.49 20.55 7.11
CA ALA A 58 -4.92 21.66 7.86
C ALA A 58 -4.65 22.87 6.95
N LEU A 59 -4.00 22.66 5.80
CA LEU A 59 -3.78 23.70 4.81
C LEU A 59 -5.09 24.25 4.25
N GLY A 60 -6.05 23.36 3.95
CA GLY A 60 -7.38 23.73 3.50
C GLY A 60 -8.11 24.62 4.52
N ALA A 61 -7.99 24.32 5.81
CA ALA A 61 -8.59 25.12 6.88
C ALA A 61 -8.01 26.54 6.94
N LEU A 62 -6.72 26.71 6.65
CA LEU A 62 -6.08 28.03 6.59
C LEU A 62 -6.56 28.89 5.41
N VAL A 63 -6.99 28.26 4.31
CA VAL A 63 -7.47 28.95 3.09
C VAL A 63 -9.00 29.09 3.09
N SER A 64 -9.70 28.31 3.90
CA SER A 64 -11.15 28.34 4.05
C SER A 64 -11.64 29.71 4.50
N GLY A 65 -12.58 30.31 3.76
CA GLY A 65 -13.10 31.66 4.03
C GLY A 65 -12.37 32.78 3.28
N SER A 66 -11.38 32.45 2.44
CA SER A 66 -10.84 33.38 1.44
C SER A 66 -11.81 33.57 0.26
N ALA A 67 -11.48 34.48 -0.67
CA ALA A 67 -12.22 34.65 -1.92
C ALA A 67 -12.16 33.42 -2.85
N VAL A 68 -11.38 32.39 -2.50
CA VAL A 68 -11.25 31.16 -3.27
C VAL A 68 -12.45 30.24 -2.95
N PRO A 69 -13.23 29.81 -3.97
CA PRO A 69 -14.36 28.91 -3.77
C PRO A 69 -13.86 27.51 -3.40
N PHE A 70 -13.69 27.27 -2.10
CA PHE A 70 -13.16 26.04 -1.52
C PHE A 70 -14.09 25.51 -0.43
N LEU A 71 -14.48 24.23 -0.52
CA LEU A 71 -15.36 23.57 0.44
C LEU A 71 -14.64 22.45 1.18
N LEU A 72 -14.35 22.69 2.44
CA LEU A 72 -13.76 21.71 3.35
C LEU A 72 -14.86 21.10 4.23
N THR A 73 -15.19 19.84 3.99
CA THR A 73 -16.17 19.09 4.78
C THR A 73 -15.62 17.71 5.11
N PRO A 74 -16.11 17.04 6.17
CA PRO A 74 -15.72 15.66 6.44
C PRO A 74 -15.94 14.73 5.25
N ALA A 75 -17.01 14.93 4.47
CA ALA A 75 -17.30 14.13 3.29
C ALA A 75 -16.25 14.32 2.18
N THR A 76 -15.83 15.55 1.90
CA THR A 76 -14.82 15.84 0.86
C THR A 76 -13.41 15.39 1.25
N VAL A 77 -13.18 15.05 2.52
CA VAL A 77 -11.88 14.62 3.06
C VAL A 77 -11.85 13.10 3.30
N LEU A 78 -12.81 12.57 4.06
CA LEU A 78 -12.82 11.19 4.51
C LEU A 78 -13.21 10.22 3.40
N PHE A 79 -14.13 10.59 2.50
CA PHE A 79 -14.56 9.70 1.44
C PHE A 79 -13.41 9.40 0.46
N PRO A 80 -12.67 10.38 -0.09
CA PRO A 80 -11.50 10.10 -0.92
C PRO A 80 -10.40 9.31 -0.18
N ALA A 81 -10.16 9.61 1.10
CA ALA A 81 -9.20 8.87 1.92
C ALA A 81 -9.59 7.39 2.07
N ALA A 82 -10.85 7.11 2.35
CA ALA A 82 -11.37 5.74 2.46
C ALA A 82 -11.25 4.99 1.12
N VAL A 83 -11.65 5.62 0.01
CA VAL A 83 -11.50 5.03 -1.34
C VAL A 83 -10.03 4.75 -1.65
N MET A 84 -9.12 5.66 -1.31
CA MET A 84 -7.69 5.48 -1.51
C MET A 84 -7.14 4.29 -0.72
N ILE A 85 -7.54 4.15 0.55
CA ILE A 85 -7.13 3.02 1.41
C ILE A 85 -7.69 1.70 0.86
N LEU A 86 -8.97 1.67 0.47
CA LEU A 86 -9.59 0.46 -0.07
C LEU A 86 -8.90 0.00 -1.36
N LEU A 87 -8.74 0.90 -2.33
CA LEU A 87 -8.09 0.58 -3.59
C LEU A 87 -6.61 0.23 -3.42
N GLY A 88 -5.90 0.94 -2.54
CA GLY A 88 -4.51 0.64 -2.22
C GLY A 88 -4.32 -0.72 -1.57
N ALA A 89 -5.20 -1.09 -0.63
CA ALA A 89 -5.17 -2.40 0.03
C ALA A 89 -5.47 -3.53 -0.95
N LEU A 90 -6.44 -3.34 -1.86
CA LEU A 90 -6.71 -4.27 -2.95
C LEU A 90 -5.49 -4.43 -3.87
N GLY A 91 -4.86 -3.32 -4.28
CA GLY A 91 -3.64 -3.33 -5.08
C GLY A 91 -2.49 -4.08 -4.40
N ALA A 92 -2.26 -3.83 -3.11
CA ALA A 92 -1.26 -4.54 -2.31
C ALA A 92 -1.56 -6.04 -2.24
N GLY A 93 -2.79 -6.42 -1.91
CA GLY A 93 -3.19 -7.82 -1.81
C GLY A 93 -3.04 -8.59 -3.13
N LEU A 94 -3.44 -7.98 -4.25
CA LEU A 94 -3.27 -8.56 -5.58
C LEU A 94 -1.79 -8.73 -5.94
N SER A 95 -0.95 -7.76 -5.59
CA SER A 95 0.49 -7.81 -5.87
C SER A 95 1.19 -8.89 -5.05
N ILE A 96 1.00 -8.91 -3.72
CA ILE A 96 1.63 -9.86 -2.79
C ILE A 96 1.19 -11.30 -3.10
N ARG A 97 -0.09 -11.51 -3.45
CA ARG A 97 -0.59 -12.84 -3.81
C ARG A 97 0.13 -13.41 -5.03
N ARG A 98 0.47 -12.59 -6.02
CA ARG A 98 1.19 -13.05 -7.23
C ARG A 98 2.62 -13.48 -6.95
N ILE A 99 3.35 -12.77 -6.08
CA ILE A 99 4.75 -13.12 -5.79
C ILE A 99 4.86 -14.37 -4.92
N THR A 100 3.95 -14.53 -3.96
CA THR A 100 4.01 -15.62 -2.97
C THR A 100 3.59 -16.98 -3.55
N SER A 101 2.89 -17.00 -4.69
CA SER A 101 2.58 -18.22 -5.44
C SER A 101 3.75 -18.79 -6.26
N VAL A 102 4.85 -18.05 -6.42
CA VAL A 102 6.04 -18.54 -7.13
C VAL A 102 6.79 -19.55 -6.25
N ASP A 103 7.28 -20.63 -6.87
CA ASP A 103 8.06 -21.67 -6.20
C ASP A 103 9.46 -21.12 -5.85
N PRO A 104 9.87 -21.15 -4.56
CA PRO A 104 11.16 -20.62 -4.14
C PRO A 104 12.36 -21.33 -4.79
N LEU A 105 12.24 -22.60 -5.20
CA LEU A 105 13.34 -23.33 -5.85
C LEU A 105 13.62 -22.80 -7.26
N THR A 106 12.60 -22.33 -7.97
CA THR A 106 12.79 -21.64 -9.27
C THR A 106 13.32 -20.22 -9.07
N ALA A 107 12.90 -19.52 -8.01
CA ALA A 107 13.40 -18.17 -7.70
C ALA A 107 14.88 -18.14 -7.30
N LEU A 108 15.34 -19.13 -6.51
CA LEU A 108 16.75 -19.26 -6.10
C LEU A 108 17.63 -19.86 -7.21
N GLY A 109 17.10 -20.78 -8.02
CA GLY A 109 17.82 -21.37 -9.16
C GLY A 109 18.04 -20.40 -10.33
N SER A 110 17.17 -19.40 -10.49
CA SER A 110 17.29 -18.34 -11.51
C SER A 110 18.33 -17.25 -11.18
N ALA A 111 18.78 -17.17 -9.93
CA ALA A 111 19.72 -16.14 -9.47
C ALA A 111 21.20 -16.58 -9.51
N ARG A 112 21.47 -17.77 -10.07
CA ARG A 112 22.82 -18.28 -10.31
C ARG A 112 23.24 -18.05 -11.75
#